data_AF-A0A3C0U141-F1
#
_entry.id   AF-A0A3C0U141-F1
#
_cell.length_a   1.000
_cell.length_b   1.000
_cell.length_c   1.000
_cell.angle_alpha   90.00
_cell.angle_beta   90.00
_cell.angle_gamma   90.00
#
_symmetry.space_group_name_H-M   'P 1'
#
loop_
_entity.id
_entity.type
_entity.pdbx_description
1 polymer ?
#
loop_
_entity_poly.entity_id
_entity_poly.type
_entity_poly.pdbx_seq_one_letter_code
_entity_poly.pdbx_strand_id
1 'polypeptide(L)'
;LEELIEEFSIGRIRKQQAYTLSGGERRRTEIARSLAIEPKFLLLDEPFAGIDPIAVADIKEIIQILSKKGIGVLITDHNVRDTLEITQRALIISNGELIVQGTKDDILKSSEAREIYLGKDFSM
;
A
#
# COMPACT_ATOMS: atom_id res chain seq x y z
N LEU A 1 -7.41 17.59 12.19
CA LEU A 1 -7.55 17.97 10.77
C LEU A 1 -6.32 18.73 10.25
N GLU A 2 -5.91 19.83 10.86
CA GLU A 2 -4.72 20.58 10.41
C GLU A 2 -3.45 19.72 10.41
N GLU A 3 -3.24 18.90 11.45
CA GLU A 3 -2.13 17.94 11.51
C GLU A 3 -2.09 16.98 10.30
N LEU A 4 -3.25 16.45 9.89
CA LEU A 4 -3.34 15.56 8.72
C LEU A 4 -3.03 16.30 7.41
N ILE A 5 -3.39 17.59 7.33
CA ILE A 5 -3.10 18.40 6.14
C ILE A 5 -1.59 18.64 6.01
N GLU A 6 -0.92 18.87 7.13
CA GLU A 6 0.53 19.07 7.20
C GLU A 6 1.30 17.76 6.98
N GLU A 7 0.93 16.69 7.69
CA GLU A 7 1.56 15.37 7.61
C GLU A 7 1.54 14.81 6.18
N PHE A 8 0.44 15.01 5.45
CA PHE A 8 0.29 14.54 4.08
C PHE A 8 0.74 15.57 3.03
N SER A 9 1.35 16.69 3.45
CA SER A 9 1.82 17.76 2.57
C SER A 9 0.76 18.26 1.58
N ILE A 10 -0.52 18.25 1.99
CA ILE A 10 -1.67 18.65 1.15
C ILE A 10 -2.15 20.08 1.45
N GLY A 11 -1.41 20.86 2.26
CA GLY A 11 -1.77 22.23 2.61
C GLY A 11 -1.96 23.16 1.41
N ARG A 12 -1.10 23.04 0.38
CA ARG A 12 -1.16 23.87 -0.84
C ARG A 12 -2.43 23.63 -1.67
N ILE A 13 -3.00 22.42 -1.59
CA ILE A 13 -4.17 22.00 -2.38
C ILE A 13 -5.48 22.04 -1.59
N ARG A 14 -5.47 22.45 -0.32
CA ARG A 14 -6.63 22.43 0.60
C ARG A 14 -7.93 23.01 0.04
N LYS A 15 -7.82 24.04 -0.81
CA LYS A 15 -8.98 24.74 -1.41
C LYS A 15 -9.25 24.34 -2.87
N GLN A 16 -8.42 23.48 -3.45
CA GLN A 16 -8.61 23.02 -4.82
C GLN A 16 -9.77 22.03 -4.90
N GLN A 17 -10.40 21.95 -6.07
CA GLN A 17 -11.46 20.98 -6.31
C GLN A 17 -10.86 19.58 -6.49
N ALA A 18 -11.47 18.56 -5.90
CA ALA A 18 -10.89 17.21 -5.88
C ALA A 18 -10.62 16.63 -7.29
N TYR A 19 -11.42 17.01 -8.30
CA TYR A 19 -11.25 16.55 -9.68
C TYR A 19 -10.07 17.21 -10.41
N THR A 20 -9.44 18.25 -9.85
CA THR A 20 -8.27 18.91 -10.44
C THR A 20 -6.95 18.42 -9.87
N LEU A 21 -6.98 17.54 -8.87
CA LEU A 21 -5.78 17.01 -8.23
C LEU A 21 -5.07 16.02 -9.15
N SER A 22 -3.73 16.01 -9.12
CA SER A 22 -2.94 14.91 -9.69
C SER A 22 -3.24 13.59 -8.97
N GLY A 23 -2.85 12.46 -9.57
CA GLY A 23 -3.08 11.13 -8.98
C GLY A 23 -2.50 10.99 -7.57
N GLY A 24 -1.25 11.42 -7.37
CA GLY A 24 -0.59 11.39 -6.06
C GLY A 24 -1.25 12.31 -5.03
N GLU A 25 -1.62 13.53 -5.43
CA GLU A 25 -2.32 14.47 -4.55
C GLU A 25 -3.70 13.96 -4.13
N ARG A 26 -4.44 13.39 -5.07
CA ARG A 26 -5.73 12.75 -4.81
C ARG A 26 -5.55 11.58 -3.84
N ARG A 27 -4.56 10.72 -4.04
CA ARG A 27 -4.31 9.57 -3.16
C ARG A 27 -3.93 10.02 -1.74
N ARG A 28 -3.03 10.99 -1.58
CA ARG A 28 -2.69 11.56 -0.26
C ARG A 28 -3.92 12.14 0.44
N THR A 29 -4.78 12.83 -0.31
CA THR A 29 -6.05 13.37 0.21
C THR A 29 -7.01 12.25 0.65
N GLU A 30 -7.12 11.17 -0.13
CA GLU A 30 -7.95 10.00 0.20
C GLU A 30 -7.47 9.29 1.47
N ILE A 31 -6.15 9.13 1.64
CA ILE A 31 -5.55 8.55 2.84
C ILE A 31 -5.79 9.46 4.04
N ALA A 32 -5.48 10.76 3.93
CA ALA A 32 -5.73 11.73 5.00
C ALA A 32 -7.21 11.73 5.45
N ARG A 33 -8.14 11.68 4.48
CA ARG A 33 -9.58 11.56 4.76
C ARG A 33 -9.92 10.27 5.51
N SER A 34 -9.30 9.15 5.15
CA SER A 34 -9.53 7.86 5.80
C SER A 34 -9.01 7.83 7.24
N LEU A 35 -7.98 8.63 7.54
CA LEU A 35 -7.40 8.75 8.88
C LEU A 35 -8.15 9.74 9.78
N ALA A 36 -8.92 10.65 9.20
CA ALA A 36 -9.69 11.65 9.95
C ALA A 36 -10.77 11.03 10.88
N ILE A 37 -11.10 9.75 10.70
CA ILE A 37 -12.01 8.99 11.57
C ILE A 37 -11.28 8.12 12.60
N GLU A 38 -9.96 8.27 12.74
CA GLU A 38 -9.11 7.54 13.69
C GLU A 38 -9.29 6.01 13.62
N PRO A 39 -9.11 5.40 12.43
CA PRO A 39 -9.39 3.98 12.24
C PRO A 39 -8.34 3.11 12.95
N LYS A 40 -8.78 1.97 13.47
CA LYS A 40 -7.87 0.91 13.95
C LYS A 40 -7.26 0.10 12.81
N PHE A 41 -7.96 0.03 11.68
CA PHE A 41 -7.55 -0.71 10.49
C PHE A 41 -7.82 0.10 9.22
N LEU A 42 -6.87 0.06 8.28
CA LEU A 42 -6.99 0.65 6.96
C LEU A 42 -6.86 -0.45 5.89
N LEU A 43 -7.83 -0.50 4.99
CA LEU A 43 -7.88 -1.43 3.86
C LEU A 43 -7.50 -0.65 2.60
N LEU A 44 -6.39 -1.01 1.97
CA LEU A 44 -5.89 -0.37 0.75
C LEU A 44 -6.07 -1.32 -0.42
N ASP A 45 -7.02 -0.95 -1.29
CA ASP A 45 -7.25 -1.62 -2.56
C ASP A 45 -6.37 -0.99 -3.64
N GLU A 46 -5.48 -1.81 -4.20
CA GLU A 46 -4.48 -1.50 -5.23
C GLU A 46 -3.82 -0.11 -5.08
N PRO A 47 -3.12 0.18 -3.96
CA PRO A 47 -2.53 1.48 -3.73
C PRO A 47 -1.44 1.87 -4.72
N PHE A 48 -0.86 0.92 -5.47
CA PHE A 48 0.23 1.15 -6.41
C PHE A 48 -0.19 1.13 -7.88
N ALA A 49 -1.47 0.88 -8.18
CA ALA A 49 -1.95 0.81 -9.55
C ALA A 49 -1.90 2.18 -10.25
N GLY A 50 -1.24 2.22 -11.42
CA GLY A 50 -1.28 3.37 -12.32
C GLY A 50 -0.58 4.64 -11.82
N ILE A 51 0.27 4.52 -10.80
CA ILE A 51 1.09 5.62 -10.28
C ILE A 51 2.55 5.49 -10.66
N ASP A 52 3.22 6.64 -10.75
CA ASP A 52 4.64 6.73 -11.08
C ASP A 52 5.54 6.23 -9.91
N PRO A 53 6.78 5.80 -10.20
CA PRO A 53 7.69 5.27 -9.17
C PRO A 53 7.98 6.22 -8.01
N ILE A 54 7.93 7.54 -8.23
CA ILE A 54 8.16 8.52 -7.17
C ILE A 54 6.98 8.52 -6.21
N ALA A 55 5.75 8.55 -6.74
CA ALA A 55 4.53 8.46 -5.94
C ALA A 55 4.40 7.11 -5.18
N VAL A 56 4.91 6.01 -5.73
CA VAL A 56 4.97 4.72 -5.02
C VAL A 56 5.80 4.84 -3.74
N ALA A 57 6.97 5.50 -3.80
CA ALA A 57 7.82 5.70 -2.63
C ALA A 57 7.12 6.52 -1.53
N ASP A 58 6.43 7.60 -1.91
CA ASP A 58 5.64 8.42 -0.97
C ASP A 58 4.56 7.58 -0.26
N ILE A 59 3.85 6.73 -0.99
CA ILE A 59 2.79 5.88 -0.42
C ILE A 59 3.36 4.83 0.52
N LYS A 60 4.50 4.22 0.17
CA LYS A 60 5.19 3.28 1.05
C LYS A 60 5.57 3.95 2.38
N GLU A 61 6.11 5.16 2.35
CA GLU A 61 6.46 5.91 3.56
C GLU A 61 5.23 6.19 4.42
N ILE A 62 4.14 6.65 3.80
CA ILE A 62 2.85 6.85 4.48
C ILE A 62 2.41 5.57 5.19
N ILE A 63 2.37 4.44 4.48
CA ILE A 63 1.92 3.16 5.07
C ILE A 63 2.78 2.76 6.27
N GLN A 64 4.10 2.96 6.18
CA GLN A 64 5.01 2.69 7.29
C GLN A 64 4.74 3.59 8.50
N ILE A 65 4.44 4.88 8.28
CA ILE A 65 4.04 5.80 9.35
C ILE A 65 2.76 5.32 10.02
N LEU A 66 1.75 4.91 9.25
CA LEU A 66 0.48 4.41 9.79
C LEU A 66 0.68 3.13 10.63
N SER A 67 1.49 2.21 10.14
CA SER A 67 1.87 1.01 10.87
C SER A 67 2.56 1.34 12.20
N LYS A 68 3.51 2.30 12.21
CA LYS A 68 4.18 2.78 13.43
C LYS A 68 3.23 3.45 14.41
N LYS A 69 2.15 4.07 13.94
CA LYS A 69 1.07 4.64 14.77
C LYS A 69 0.12 3.58 15.35
N GLY A 70 0.35 2.29 15.09
CA GLY A 70 -0.47 1.20 15.60
C GLY A 70 -1.74 0.95 14.79
N ILE A 71 -1.84 1.53 13.59
CA ILE A 71 -2.95 1.25 12.66
C ILE A 71 -2.61 -0.02 11.89
N GLY A 72 -3.49 -1.02 11.94
CA GLY A 72 -3.35 -2.21 11.12
C GLY A 72 -3.62 -1.89 9.65
N VAL A 73 -2.72 -2.24 8.74
CA VAL A 73 -2.89 -1.99 7.31
C VAL A 73 -3.02 -3.32 6.57
N LEU A 74 -4.11 -3.49 5.82
CA LEU A 74 -4.29 -4.61 4.88
C LEU A 74 -4.22 -4.06 3.46
N ILE A 75 -3.37 -4.67 2.63
CA ILE A 75 -3.12 -4.22 1.26
C ILE A 75 -3.41 -5.37 0.31
N THR A 76 -4.08 -5.07 -0.79
CA THR A 76 -4.11 -5.92 -1.98
C THR A 76 -3.51 -5.14 -3.14
N ASP A 77 -2.61 -5.74 -3.91
CA ASP A 77 -1.99 -5.10 -5.07
C ASP A 77 -1.43 -6.17 -6.00
N HIS A 78 -1.32 -5.84 -7.29
CA HIS A 78 -0.66 -6.68 -8.30
C HIS A 78 0.86 -6.45 -8.35
N ASN A 79 1.35 -5.35 -7.75
CA ASN A 79 2.76 -5.05 -7.65
C ASN A 79 3.40 -5.74 -6.43
N VAL A 80 3.84 -6.98 -6.67
CA VAL A 80 4.34 -7.87 -5.62
C VAL A 80 5.60 -7.35 -4.93
N ARG A 81 6.54 -6.79 -5.69
CA ARG A 81 7.82 -6.29 -5.15
C ARG A 81 7.57 -5.17 -4.15
N ASP A 82 6.83 -4.16 -4.59
CA ASP A 82 6.55 -2.97 -3.78
C ASP A 82 5.71 -3.30 -2.54
N THR A 83 4.78 -4.25 -2.66
CA THR A 83 3.93 -4.69 -1.55
C THR A 83 4.71 -5.51 -0.52
N LEU A 84 5.54 -6.46 -0.96
CA LEU A 84 6.35 -7.29 -0.06
C LEU A 84 7.43 -6.48 0.68
N GLU A 85 7.88 -5.36 0.13
CA GLU A 85 8.86 -4.49 0.82
C GLU A 85 8.32 -3.80 2.07
N ILE A 86 7.01 -3.55 2.12
CA ILE A 86 6.39 -2.79 3.22
C ILE A 86 5.52 -3.64 4.15
N THR A 87 5.29 -4.90 3.80
CA THR A 87 4.43 -5.81 4.58
C THR A 87 5.27 -6.74 5.45
N GLN A 88 4.85 -6.92 6.70
CA GLN A 88 5.50 -7.87 7.63
C GLN A 88 5.06 -9.31 7.37
N ARG A 89 3.84 -9.49 6.88
CA ARG A 89 3.23 -10.78 6.53
C ARG A 89 2.42 -10.61 5.25
N ALA A 90 2.49 -11.61 4.37
CA ALA A 90 1.76 -11.67 3.13
C ALA A 90 1.02 -13.01 2.99
N LEU A 91 -0.02 -12.99 2.17
CA LEU A 91 -0.86 -14.15 1.83
C LEU A 91 -1.01 -14.17 0.30
N ILE A 92 -0.76 -15.31 -0.32
CA ILE A 92 -1.03 -15.53 -1.75
C ILE A 92 -2.26 -16.42 -1.86
N ILE A 93 -3.26 -15.93 -2.57
CA ILE A 93 -4.52 -16.62 -2.81
C ILE A 93 -4.62 -16.91 -4.30
N SER A 94 -4.95 -18.14 -4.67
CA SER A 94 -5.20 -18.55 -6.05
C SER A 94 -6.38 -19.52 -6.10
N ASN A 95 -7.26 -19.37 -7.09
CA ASN A 95 -8.47 -20.18 -7.24
C ASN A 95 -9.35 -20.26 -5.98
N GLY A 96 -9.38 -19.19 -5.18
CA GLY A 96 -10.15 -19.12 -3.94
C GLY A 96 -9.51 -19.83 -2.74
N GLU A 97 -8.29 -20.37 -2.90
CA GLU A 97 -7.56 -21.07 -1.84
C GLU A 97 -6.31 -20.30 -1.42
N LEU A 98 -5.98 -20.39 -0.12
CA LEU A 98 -4.74 -19.86 0.42
C LEU A 98 -3.60 -20.81 0.04
N ILE A 99 -2.72 -20.36 -0.85
CA ILE A 99 -1.60 -21.16 -1.34
C ILE A 99 -0.42 -21.07 -0.36
N VAL A 100 -0.02 -19.86 -0.02
CA VAL A 100 1.09 -19.62 0.92
C VAL A 100 0.81 -18.41 1.79
N GLN A 101 1.31 -18.45 3.01
CA GLN A 101 1.32 -17.32 3.92
C GLN A 101 2.64 -17.28 4.69
N GLY A 102 3.11 -16.08 5.02
CA GLY A 102 4.32 -15.93 5.82
C GLY A 102 4.95 -14.56 5.67
N THR A 103 6.21 -14.47 6.08
CA THR A 103 7.05 -13.30 5.84
C THR A 103 7.43 -13.20 4.38
N LYS A 104 7.98 -12.05 3.97
CA LYS A 104 8.61 -11.86 2.66
C LYS A 104 9.52 -13.02 2.26
N ASP A 105 10.39 -13.49 3.15
CA ASP A 105 11.32 -14.57 2.87
C ASP A 105 10.62 -15.92 2.67
N ASP A 106 9.55 -16.19 3.42
CA ASP A 106 8.75 -17.42 3.28
C ASP A 106 8.08 -17.45 1.89
N ILE A 107 7.51 -16.32 1.47
CA ILE A 107 6.88 -16.17 0.15
C ILE A 107 7.89 -16.40 -0.97
N LEU A 108 9.08 -15.78 -0.90
CA LEU A 108 10.10 -15.90 -1.94
C LEU A 108 10.72 -17.29 -2.05
N LYS A 109 10.79 -18.04 -0.93
CA LYS A 109 11.34 -19.40 -0.89
C LYS A 109 10.31 -20.46 -1.28
N SER A 110 9.03 -20.14 -1.27
CA SER A 110 7.97 -21.07 -1.67
C SER A 110 8.05 -21.39 -3.17
N SER A 111 8.23 -22.67 -3.49
CA SER A 111 8.19 -23.17 -4.87
C SER A 111 6.82 -22.97 -5.52
N GLU A 112 5.74 -23.15 -4.74
CA GLU A 112 4.36 -22.94 -5.19
C GLU A 112 4.09 -21.48 -5.52
N ALA A 113 4.55 -20.54 -4.67
CA ALA A 113 4.44 -19.11 -4.94
C ALA A 113 5.18 -18.70 -6.22
N ARG A 114 6.36 -19.29 -6.46
CA ARG A 114 7.15 -19.05 -7.69
C ARG A 114 6.49 -19.59 -8.94
N GLU A 115 5.89 -20.76 -8.86
CA GLU A 115 5.24 -21.39 -10.00
C GLU A 115 3.91 -20.70 -10.36
N ILE A 116 3.13 -20.33 -9.35
CA ILE A 116 1.75 -19.84 -9.54
C ILE A 116 1.69 -18.32 -9.71
N TYR A 117 2.60 -17.56 -9.08
CA TYR A 117 2.44 -16.11 -8.97
C TYR A 117 3.68 -15.29 -9.34
N LEU A 118 4.86 -15.59 -8.78
CA LEU A 118 6.06 -14.75 -8.99
C LEU A 118 6.71 -14.96 -10.36
N GLY A 119 6.64 -16.17 -10.91
CA GLY A 119 7.41 -16.59 -12.09
C GLY A 119 8.78 -17.18 -11.71
N LYS A 120 9.30 -18.08 -12.55
CA LYS A 120 10.55 -18.83 -12.29
C LYS A 120 11.80 -17.96 -12.22
N ASP A 121 11.80 -16.82 -12.91
CA ASP A 121 12.93 -15.88 -12.99
C ASP A 121 12.79 -14.68 -12.04
N PHE A 122 11.86 -14.72 -11.08
CA PHE A 122 11.67 -13.64 -10.12
C PHE A 122 12.85 -13.55 -9.15
N SER A 123 13.69 -12.53 -9.33
CA SER A 123 14.67 -12.05 -8.37
C SER A 123 14.23 -10.71 -7.79
N MET A 124 14.59 -10.43 -6.54
CA MET A 124 14.36 -9.09 -5.97
C MET A 124 15.46 -8.12 -6.37
#